data_AF-L7U1B1-F1
#
_entry.id   AF-L7U1B1-F1
#
_cell.length_a   1.000
_cell.length_b   1.000
_cell.length_c   1.000
_cell.angle_alpha   90.00
_cell.angle_beta   90.00
_cell.angle_gamma   90.00
#
_symmetry.space_group_name_H-M   'P 1'
#
loop_
_entity.id
_entity.type
_entity.pdbx_description
1 polymer ?
#
loop_
_entity_poly.entity_id
_entity_poly.type
_entity_poly.pdbx_seq_one_letter_code
_entity_poly.pdbx_strand_id
1 'polypeptide(L)'
;MSFEPRHRACRRALALLADFYRANPCRMARVHLLAASAVTLGRFWGVSEPFARLGAAVMPVDERGQPRTREWASYARACEEHLPWEVRDERWIEAHIQDVARAREEGHEAAFLEEAQAHAHEPLWRLLVQHVEMTLGARLFDQPALAGAVPGETAMAHGLALSLSRMLSACWSLLRHYAFATVRALCMPRERDDAGLVGERRAAWLLLGSFFTAWTAASVYRRGVKAVHRGQRALPSDVWPLLASALGPEVARVDPRVRRFYANPGAWSTRASVAFSSLPARMMAWVATRLFGQGLFEQGPCTFPGRFRTFRRADGSMHFVRELYCDGVLRRFDSDFIVRGGRLHEVFVEQGLDLELDVRVLEDGGIRLRGGTLRWHGLRLPPFGRGVEFRIHPASDDSERVDIIGTLGGGSVPETALGRIHYEAWLPSEAGVG
;
A
#
# COMPACT_ATOMS: atom_id res chain seq x y z
N MET A 1 4.10 -34.63 -23.83
CA MET A 1 4.57 -35.05 -22.49
C MET A 1 3.36 -35.20 -21.57
N SER A 2 3.29 -36.24 -20.72
CA SER A 2 2.14 -36.47 -19.82
C SER A 2 1.96 -35.34 -18.78
N PHE A 3 0.76 -35.23 -18.19
CA PHE A 3 0.41 -34.20 -17.21
C PHE A 3 1.28 -34.24 -15.94
N GLU A 4 1.58 -35.44 -15.46
CA GLU A 4 2.23 -35.67 -14.16
C GLU A 4 3.69 -35.18 -14.07
N PRO A 5 4.60 -35.45 -15.04
CA PRO A 5 5.95 -34.89 -15.05
C PRO A 5 5.96 -33.35 -15.09
N ARG A 6 5.04 -32.75 -15.85
CA ARG A 6 4.92 -31.30 -16.00
C ARG A 6 4.46 -30.66 -14.69
N HIS A 7 3.46 -31.22 -14.05
CA HIS A 7 3.00 -30.75 -12.74
C HIS A 7 4.08 -30.88 -11.65
N ARG A 8 4.88 -31.96 -11.68
CA ARG A 8 6.03 -32.15 -10.78
C ARG A 8 7.11 -31.09 -11.00
N ALA A 9 7.44 -30.76 -12.24
CA ALA A 9 8.39 -29.71 -12.58
C ALA A 9 7.93 -28.33 -12.04
N CYS A 10 6.65 -28.01 -12.20
CA CYS A 10 6.07 -26.77 -11.65
C CYS A 10 6.18 -26.69 -10.12
N ARG A 11 5.82 -27.78 -9.42
CA ARG A 11 5.93 -27.86 -7.95
C ARG A 11 7.37 -27.74 -7.46
N ARG A 12 8.34 -28.25 -8.22
CA ARG A 12 9.77 -28.08 -7.93
C ARG A 12 10.23 -26.65 -8.17
N ALA A 13 9.83 -26.03 -9.28
CA ALA A 13 10.15 -24.63 -9.57
C ALA A 13 9.60 -23.69 -8.49
N LEU A 14 8.36 -23.91 -8.02
CA LEU A 14 7.79 -23.16 -6.90
C LEU A 14 8.57 -23.38 -5.59
N ALA A 15 9.07 -24.60 -5.33
CA ALA A 15 9.90 -24.88 -4.17
C ALA A 15 11.19 -24.05 -4.19
N LEU A 16 11.92 -24.12 -5.30
CA LEU A 16 13.18 -23.39 -5.49
C LEU A 16 12.97 -21.88 -5.37
N LEU A 17 11.89 -21.36 -5.95
CA LEU A 17 11.50 -19.94 -5.84
C LEU A 17 11.21 -19.54 -4.38
N ALA A 18 10.46 -20.37 -3.66
CA ALA A 18 10.09 -20.12 -2.27
C ALA A 18 11.28 -20.21 -1.32
N ASP A 19 12.26 -21.06 -1.62
CA ASP A 19 13.50 -21.16 -0.84
C ASP A 19 14.44 -19.99 -1.15
N PHE A 20 14.58 -19.62 -2.43
CA PHE A 20 15.36 -18.46 -2.87
C PHE A 20 14.90 -17.17 -2.19
N TYR A 21 13.60 -16.87 -2.20
CA TYR A 21 13.07 -15.66 -1.57
C TYR A 21 12.96 -15.73 -0.05
N ARG A 22 13.10 -16.92 0.54
CA ARG A 22 13.27 -17.05 1.99
C ARG A 22 14.68 -16.61 2.39
N ALA A 23 15.69 -17.00 1.61
CA ALA A 23 17.08 -16.59 1.82
C ALA A 23 17.31 -15.12 1.42
N ASN A 24 16.66 -14.66 0.36
CA ASN A 24 16.84 -13.34 -0.23
C ASN A 24 15.51 -12.57 -0.20
N PRO A 25 15.13 -11.95 0.93
CA PRO A 25 13.84 -11.29 1.04
C PRO A 25 13.87 -9.91 0.35
N CYS A 26 12.82 -9.62 -0.43
CA CYS A 26 12.48 -8.28 -0.92
C CYS A 26 10.96 -8.07 -0.91
N ARG A 27 10.50 -6.83 -1.03
CA ARG A 27 9.06 -6.51 -1.02
C ARG A 27 8.37 -7.07 -2.28
N MET A 28 9.09 -7.11 -3.40
CA MET A 28 8.58 -7.50 -4.71
C MET A 28 8.53 -9.02 -4.96
N ALA A 29 9.33 -9.80 -4.22
CA ALA A 29 9.38 -11.26 -4.29
C ALA A 29 8.00 -11.92 -4.13
N ARG A 30 7.12 -11.25 -3.39
CA ARG A 30 5.75 -11.71 -3.12
C ARG A 30 4.89 -11.78 -4.37
N VAL A 31 5.15 -10.94 -5.37
CA VAL A 31 4.41 -10.96 -6.65
C VAL A 31 4.79 -12.19 -7.46
N HIS A 32 6.08 -12.51 -7.54
CA HIS A 32 6.55 -13.74 -8.20
C HIS A 32 6.02 -14.99 -7.51
N LEU A 33 6.05 -15.03 -6.17
CA LEU A 33 5.49 -16.16 -5.41
C LEU A 33 3.99 -16.29 -5.57
N LEU A 34 3.26 -15.17 -5.60
CA LEU A 34 1.82 -15.15 -5.86
C LEU A 34 1.50 -15.73 -7.24
N ALA A 35 2.18 -15.25 -8.29
CA ALA A 35 1.99 -15.70 -9.66
C ALA A 35 2.34 -17.20 -9.83
N ALA A 36 3.50 -17.63 -9.35
CA ALA A 36 3.94 -19.02 -9.47
C ALA A 36 3.05 -20.00 -8.68
N SER A 37 2.57 -19.58 -7.50
CA SER A 37 1.62 -20.38 -6.71
C SER A 37 0.27 -20.51 -7.44
N ALA A 38 -0.18 -19.46 -8.11
CA ALA A 38 -1.41 -19.47 -8.90
C ALA A 38 -1.31 -20.40 -10.13
N VAL A 39 -0.17 -20.40 -10.84
CA VAL A 39 0.12 -21.33 -11.94
C VAL A 39 0.11 -22.78 -11.46
N THR A 40 0.73 -23.04 -10.31
CA THR A 40 0.80 -24.39 -9.73
C THR A 40 -0.60 -24.90 -9.36
N LEU A 41 -1.39 -24.08 -8.65
CA LEU A 41 -2.75 -24.44 -8.23
C LEU A 41 -3.74 -24.55 -9.39
N GLY A 42 -3.61 -23.67 -10.39
CA GLY A 42 -4.40 -23.72 -11.63
C GLY A 42 -4.01 -24.87 -12.55
N ARG A 43 -2.91 -25.57 -12.27
CA ARG A 43 -2.35 -26.65 -13.11
C ARG A 43 -2.07 -26.18 -14.55
N PHE A 44 -1.66 -24.91 -14.66
CA PHE A 44 -1.43 -24.23 -15.93
C PHE A 44 -0.11 -24.63 -16.59
N TRP A 45 0.83 -25.16 -15.79
CA TRP A 45 2.09 -25.64 -16.30
C TRP A 45 1.91 -26.87 -17.20
N GLY A 46 2.32 -26.74 -18.47
CA GLY A 46 2.15 -27.78 -19.46
C GLY A 46 0.84 -27.70 -20.27
N VAL A 47 0.03 -26.66 -20.11
CA VAL A 47 -1.08 -26.41 -21.06
C VAL A 47 -0.52 -25.96 -22.41
N SER A 48 0.51 -25.12 -22.38
CA SER A 48 1.24 -24.61 -23.54
C SER A 48 2.74 -24.74 -23.30
N GLU A 49 3.48 -25.20 -24.31
CA GLU A 49 4.94 -25.25 -24.26
C GLU A 49 5.57 -23.83 -24.31
N PRO A 50 5.13 -22.92 -25.21
CA PRO A 50 5.48 -21.50 -25.14
C PRO A 50 5.24 -20.86 -23.76
N PHE A 51 4.09 -21.13 -23.12
CA PHE A 51 3.80 -20.62 -21.78
C PHE A 51 4.82 -21.12 -20.73
N ALA A 52 5.20 -22.40 -20.81
CA ALA A 52 6.19 -22.98 -19.91
C ALA A 52 7.60 -22.39 -20.14
N ARG A 53 8.00 -22.17 -21.40
CA ARG A 53 9.27 -21.51 -21.73
C ARG A 53 9.30 -20.06 -21.24
N LEU A 54 8.23 -19.32 -21.45
CA LEU A 54 8.06 -17.96 -20.94
C LEU A 54 8.18 -17.92 -19.41
N GLY A 55 7.48 -18.83 -18.72
CA GLY A 55 7.58 -18.97 -17.27
C GLY A 55 8.99 -19.30 -16.78
N ALA A 56 9.69 -20.22 -17.44
CA ALA A 56 11.07 -20.57 -17.10
C ALA A 56 12.06 -19.41 -17.35
N ALA A 57 11.86 -18.64 -18.43
CA ALA A 57 12.70 -17.51 -18.80
C ALA A 57 12.65 -16.35 -17.79
N VAL A 58 11.59 -16.25 -16.99
CA VAL A 58 11.45 -15.22 -15.94
C VAL A 58 11.72 -15.75 -14.53
N MET A 59 12.17 -16.99 -14.38
CA MET A 59 12.54 -17.52 -13.07
C MET A 59 13.88 -16.95 -12.59
N PRO A 60 13.97 -16.53 -11.31
CA PRO A 60 15.20 -15.97 -10.74
C PRO A 60 16.30 -17.00 -10.49
N VAL A 61 15.91 -18.27 -10.43
CA VAL A 61 16.81 -19.38 -10.12
C VAL A 61 16.77 -20.48 -11.17
N ASP A 62 17.89 -21.18 -11.29
CA ASP A 62 18.02 -22.37 -12.13
C ASP A 62 17.42 -23.62 -11.45
N GLU A 63 17.59 -24.79 -12.08
CA GLU A 63 17.10 -26.08 -11.58
C GLU A 63 17.78 -26.55 -10.27
N ARG A 64 18.89 -25.91 -9.90
CA ARG A 64 19.66 -26.14 -8.67
C ARG A 64 19.33 -25.13 -7.58
N GLY A 65 18.46 -24.16 -7.85
CA GLY A 65 18.10 -23.09 -6.92
C GLY A 65 19.13 -21.96 -6.82
N GLN A 66 20.10 -21.91 -7.73
CA GLN A 66 21.11 -20.85 -7.78
C GLN A 66 20.62 -19.69 -8.64
N PRO A 67 21.06 -18.45 -8.39
CA PRO A 67 20.70 -17.30 -9.22
C PRO A 67 21.02 -17.58 -10.70
N ARG A 68 20.02 -17.46 -11.57
CA ARG A 68 20.14 -17.86 -12.99
C ARG A 68 21.02 -16.91 -13.81
N THR A 69 21.01 -15.63 -13.45
CA THR A 69 21.69 -14.56 -14.20
C THR A 69 22.60 -13.74 -13.27
N ARG A 70 23.48 -12.93 -13.87
CA ARG A 70 24.36 -12.02 -13.12
C ARG A 70 23.56 -11.00 -12.32
N GLU A 71 22.40 -10.60 -12.82
CA GLU A 71 21.52 -9.64 -12.16
C GLU A 71 20.83 -10.26 -10.95
N TRP A 72 20.33 -11.49 -11.06
CA TRP A 72 19.80 -12.23 -9.91
C TRP A 72 20.87 -12.52 -8.87
N ALA A 73 22.12 -12.78 -9.29
CA ALA A 73 23.26 -12.92 -8.38
C ALA A 73 23.62 -11.59 -7.70
N SER A 74 23.49 -10.47 -8.40
CA SER A 74 23.65 -9.13 -7.84
C SER A 74 22.59 -8.84 -6.76
N TYR A 75 21.33 -9.17 -7.03
CA TYR A 75 20.25 -9.09 -6.05
C TYR A 75 20.51 -9.97 -4.82
N ALA A 76 20.91 -11.23 -5.02
CA ALA A 76 21.21 -12.15 -3.91
C ALA A 76 22.35 -11.60 -3.01
N ARG A 77 23.44 -11.10 -3.62
CA ARG A 77 24.52 -10.44 -2.87
C ARG A 77 24.06 -9.22 -2.09
N ALA A 78 23.20 -8.38 -2.66
CA ALA A 78 22.62 -7.23 -1.93
C ALA A 78 21.80 -7.67 -0.70
N CYS A 79 21.17 -8.84 -0.75
CA CYS A 79 20.51 -9.43 0.41
C CYS A 79 21.53 -9.95 1.44
N GLU A 80 22.55 -10.68 1.01
CA GLU A 80 23.63 -11.21 1.86
C GLU A 80 24.40 -10.09 2.59
N GLU A 81 24.67 -8.98 1.92
CA GLU A 81 25.33 -7.79 2.46
C GLU A 81 24.42 -6.93 3.35
N HIS A 82 23.16 -7.34 3.54
CA HIS A 82 22.18 -6.64 4.36
C HIS A 82 21.92 -5.17 3.93
N LEU A 83 22.08 -4.85 2.65
CA LEU A 83 21.85 -3.50 2.11
C LEU A 83 20.42 -2.99 2.39
N PRO A 84 20.13 -1.67 2.34
CA PRO A 84 18.77 -1.16 2.54
C PRO A 84 17.73 -1.84 1.63
N TRP A 85 16.48 -1.96 2.09
CA TRP A 85 15.41 -2.64 1.35
C TRP A 85 15.19 -2.05 -0.04
N GLU A 86 15.33 -0.75 -0.16
CA GLU A 86 15.17 0.03 -1.39
C GLU A 86 16.20 -0.41 -2.44
N VAL A 87 17.46 -0.59 -2.05
CA VAL A 87 18.53 -1.06 -2.93
C VAL A 87 18.28 -2.51 -3.37
N ARG A 88 17.81 -3.38 -2.46
CA ARG A 88 17.46 -4.77 -2.80
C ARG A 88 16.29 -4.81 -3.78
N ASP A 89 15.28 -3.99 -3.55
CA ASP A 89 14.09 -3.89 -4.40
C ASP A 89 14.48 -3.39 -5.81
N GLU A 90 15.35 -2.40 -5.94
CA GLU A 90 15.90 -1.92 -7.22
C GLU A 90 16.64 -3.02 -7.99
N ARG A 91 17.52 -3.77 -7.33
CA ARG A 91 18.24 -4.90 -7.94
C ARG A 91 17.32 -6.02 -8.38
N TRP A 92 16.25 -6.27 -7.63
CA TRP A 92 15.22 -7.25 -8.00
C TRP A 92 14.47 -6.81 -9.27
N ILE A 93 14.09 -5.53 -9.34
CA ILE A 93 13.39 -4.94 -10.48
C ILE A 93 14.26 -5.01 -11.73
N GLU A 94 15.52 -4.60 -11.62
CA GLU A 94 16.52 -4.68 -12.69
C GLU A 94 16.63 -6.10 -13.25
N ALA A 95 16.86 -7.09 -12.39
CA ALA A 95 16.97 -8.49 -12.80
C ALA A 95 15.70 -8.99 -13.50
N HIS A 96 14.54 -8.67 -12.96
CA HIS A 96 13.27 -9.10 -13.52
C HIS A 96 12.98 -8.45 -14.89
N ILE A 97 13.19 -7.15 -15.06
CA ILE A 97 12.96 -6.47 -16.34
C ILE A 97 13.87 -7.04 -17.42
N GLN A 98 15.14 -7.29 -17.10
CA GLN A 98 16.05 -7.87 -18.07
C GLN A 98 15.64 -9.27 -18.50
N ASP A 99 15.08 -10.08 -17.60
CA ASP A 99 14.54 -11.39 -17.95
C ASP A 99 13.30 -11.28 -18.83
N VAL A 100 12.40 -10.33 -18.53
CA VAL A 100 11.22 -10.07 -19.37
C VAL A 100 11.62 -9.55 -20.74
N ALA A 101 12.60 -8.65 -20.82
CA ALA A 101 13.13 -8.13 -22.09
C ALA A 101 13.77 -9.24 -22.92
N ARG A 102 14.63 -10.08 -22.31
CA ARG A 102 15.22 -11.25 -22.97
C ARG A 102 14.16 -12.22 -23.47
N ALA A 103 13.16 -12.56 -22.65
CA ALA A 103 12.06 -13.44 -23.06
C ALA A 103 11.24 -12.87 -24.24
N ARG A 104 11.10 -11.54 -24.32
CA ARG A 104 10.47 -10.86 -25.47
C ARG A 104 11.34 -10.91 -26.72
N GLU A 105 12.63 -10.61 -26.59
CA GLU A 105 13.60 -10.67 -27.69
C GLU A 105 13.72 -12.09 -28.27
N GLU A 106 13.69 -13.11 -27.40
CA GLU A 106 13.66 -14.53 -27.79
C GLU A 106 12.29 -15.00 -28.33
N GLY A 107 11.31 -14.09 -28.44
CA GLY A 107 10.00 -14.36 -29.01
C GLY A 107 9.09 -15.26 -28.17
N HIS A 108 9.41 -15.49 -26.89
CA HIS A 108 8.63 -16.41 -26.04
C HIS A 108 7.22 -15.89 -25.75
N GLU A 109 7.07 -14.59 -25.50
CA GLU A 109 5.76 -13.96 -25.31
C GLU A 109 4.94 -14.00 -26.60
N ALA A 110 5.56 -13.65 -27.74
CA ALA A 110 4.90 -13.66 -29.04
C ALA A 110 4.41 -15.08 -29.42
N ALA A 111 5.25 -16.10 -29.26
CA ALA A 111 4.91 -17.49 -29.55
C ALA A 111 3.74 -17.99 -28.68
N PHE A 112 3.67 -17.58 -27.42
CA PHE A 112 2.53 -17.90 -26.55
C PHE A 112 1.25 -17.19 -26.99
N LEU A 113 1.32 -15.90 -27.32
CA LEU A 113 0.15 -15.13 -27.74
C LEU A 113 -0.41 -15.63 -29.09
N GLU A 114 0.45 -16.03 -30.02
CA GLU A 114 0.05 -16.64 -31.29
C GLU A 114 -0.71 -17.97 -31.06
N GLU A 115 -0.17 -18.86 -30.22
CA GLU A 115 -0.84 -20.11 -29.84
C GLU A 115 -2.18 -19.82 -29.14
N ALA A 116 -2.21 -18.86 -28.22
CA ALA A 116 -3.42 -18.50 -27.49
C ALA A 116 -4.53 -17.93 -28.40
N GLN A 117 -4.19 -17.24 -29.48
CA GLN A 117 -5.17 -16.76 -30.46
C GLN A 117 -5.86 -17.93 -31.18
N ALA A 118 -5.13 -18.99 -31.52
CA ALA A 118 -5.71 -20.20 -32.12
C ALA A 118 -6.73 -20.88 -31.19
N HIS A 119 -6.59 -20.69 -29.88
CA HIS A 119 -7.47 -21.25 -28.84
C HIS A 119 -8.36 -20.22 -28.14
N ALA A 120 -8.60 -19.04 -28.75
CA ALA A 120 -9.29 -17.92 -28.10
C ALA A 120 -10.71 -18.24 -27.56
N HIS A 121 -11.38 -19.25 -28.16
CA HIS A 121 -12.71 -19.70 -27.75
C HIS A 121 -12.69 -20.49 -26.42
N GLU A 122 -11.55 -21.09 -26.06
CA GLU A 122 -11.40 -21.90 -24.87
C GLU A 122 -11.24 -21.05 -23.60
N PRO A 123 -12.04 -21.28 -22.54
CA PRO A 123 -11.96 -20.50 -21.31
C PRO A 123 -10.58 -20.56 -20.63
N LEU A 124 -9.89 -21.71 -20.70
CA LEU A 124 -8.58 -21.91 -20.07
C LEU A 124 -7.51 -21.00 -20.69
N TRP A 125 -7.49 -20.87 -22.01
CA TRP A 125 -6.52 -20.03 -22.72
C TRP A 125 -6.71 -18.55 -22.43
N ARG A 126 -7.96 -18.10 -22.28
CA ARG A 126 -8.24 -16.74 -21.80
C ARG A 126 -7.66 -16.48 -20.40
N LEU A 127 -7.72 -17.45 -19.50
CA LEU A 127 -7.11 -17.35 -18.16
C LEU A 127 -5.58 -17.28 -18.23
N LEU A 128 -4.95 -18.01 -19.17
CA LEU A 128 -3.50 -17.97 -19.38
C LEU A 128 -3.03 -16.64 -19.95
N VAL A 129 -3.73 -16.09 -20.96
CA VAL A 129 -3.43 -14.77 -21.53
C VAL A 129 -3.52 -13.69 -20.46
N GLN A 130 -4.60 -13.69 -19.67
CA GLN A 130 -4.76 -12.75 -18.56
C GLN A 130 -3.66 -12.92 -17.50
N HIS A 131 -3.22 -14.15 -17.21
CA HIS A 131 -2.10 -14.40 -16.31
C HIS A 131 -0.80 -13.78 -16.84
N VAL A 132 -0.50 -13.94 -18.13
CA VAL A 132 0.67 -13.33 -18.79
C VAL A 132 0.59 -11.80 -18.76
N GLU A 133 -0.55 -11.22 -19.12
CA GLU A 133 -0.76 -9.77 -19.09
C GLU A 133 -0.58 -9.17 -17.68
N MET A 134 -0.98 -9.90 -16.63
CA MET A 134 -0.81 -9.48 -15.24
C MET A 134 0.63 -9.60 -14.75
N THR A 135 1.38 -10.59 -15.24
CA THR A 135 2.75 -10.89 -14.77
C THR A 135 3.82 -10.14 -15.56
N LEU A 136 3.63 -9.97 -16.87
CA LEU A 136 4.58 -9.35 -17.81
C LEU A 136 4.12 -8.00 -18.38
N GLY A 137 2.81 -7.79 -18.52
CA GLY A 137 2.22 -6.62 -19.21
C GLY A 137 1.92 -5.40 -18.32
N ALA A 138 2.23 -5.43 -17.03
CA ALA A 138 1.83 -4.40 -16.06
C ALA A 138 2.93 -3.38 -15.72
N ARG A 139 4.14 -3.46 -16.28
CA ARG A 139 5.32 -2.76 -15.73
C ARG A 139 5.86 -1.61 -16.58
N LEU A 140 4.97 -0.69 -16.96
CA LEU A 140 5.24 0.45 -17.85
C LEU A 140 6.20 1.52 -17.28
N PHE A 141 6.53 1.52 -15.97
CA PHE A 141 7.35 2.57 -15.32
C PHE A 141 8.69 2.09 -14.76
N ASP A 142 9.01 0.84 -15.00
CA ASP A 142 10.16 0.15 -14.43
C ASP A 142 11.50 0.68 -14.97
N GLN A 143 11.57 1.06 -16.26
CA GLN A 143 12.75 1.69 -16.86
C GLN A 143 12.99 3.14 -16.39
N PRO A 144 11.97 4.04 -16.34
CA PRO A 144 12.12 5.36 -15.72
C PRO A 144 12.57 5.35 -14.27
N ALA A 145 12.19 4.34 -13.48
CA ALA A 145 12.67 4.20 -12.10
C ALA A 145 14.15 3.83 -12.01
N LEU A 146 14.61 2.88 -12.83
CA LEU A 146 16.03 2.52 -12.89
C LEU A 146 16.91 3.66 -13.40
N ALA A 147 16.36 4.53 -14.24
CA ALA A 147 17.01 5.75 -14.70
C ALA A 147 16.99 6.90 -13.66
N GLY A 148 16.39 6.68 -12.48
CA GLY A 148 16.24 7.71 -11.44
C GLY A 148 15.24 8.82 -11.76
N ALA A 149 14.54 8.74 -12.89
CA ALA A 149 13.55 9.74 -13.32
C ALA A 149 12.25 9.66 -12.51
N VAL A 150 12.01 8.52 -11.85
CA VAL A 150 10.85 8.26 -10.99
C VAL A 150 11.35 7.53 -9.73
N PRO A 151 10.87 7.83 -8.52
CA PRO A 151 11.25 7.05 -7.33
C PRO A 151 10.95 5.56 -7.54
N GLY A 152 11.88 4.65 -7.20
CA GLY A 152 11.69 3.20 -7.40
C GLY A 152 10.40 2.67 -6.77
N GLU A 153 10.05 3.23 -5.62
CA GLU A 153 8.79 2.99 -4.92
C GLU A 153 7.55 3.25 -5.77
N THR A 154 7.60 4.20 -6.73
CA THR A 154 6.53 4.64 -7.65
C THR A 154 6.42 3.78 -8.92
N ALA A 155 7.51 3.17 -9.40
CA ALA A 155 7.42 2.17 -10.45
C ALA A 155 6.90 0.82 -9.92
N MET A 156 7.45 0.37 -8.78
CA MET A 156 7.03 -0.85 -8.07
C MET A 156 5.54 -0.83 -7.77
N ALA A 157 5.14 0.27 -7.17
CA ALA A 157 3.82 0.79 -7.05
C ALA A 157 2.95 0.48 -8.28
N HIS A 158 3.26 1.10 -9.42
CA HIS A 158 2.41 1.08 -10.59
C HIS A 158 2.28 -0.34 -11.17
N GLY A 159 3.37 -1.10 -11.19
CA GLY A 159 3.35 -2.52 -11.57
C GLY A 159 2.44 -3.35 -10.67
N LEU A 160 2.59 -3.23 -9.34
CA LEU A 160 1.76 -3.93 -8.34
C LEU A 160 0.28 -3.59 -8.45
N ALA A 161 -0.05 -2.32 -8.68
CA ALA A 161 -1.43 -1.88 -8.76
C ALA A 161 -2.09 -2.13 -10.09
N LEU A 162 -1.37 -2.11 -11.21
CA LEU A 162 -1.89 -2.62 -12.46
C LEU A 162 -2.12 -4.12 -12.34
N SER A 163 -1.20 -4.90 -11.77
CA SER A 163 -1.42 -6.34 -11.54
C SER A 163 -2.60 -6.59 -10.60
N LEU A 164 -2.75 -5.84 -9.50
CA LEU A 164 -3.86 -6.02 -8.54
C LEU A 164 -5.20 -5.47 -9.06
N SER A 165 -5.21 -4.29 -9.68
CA SER A 165 -6.42 -3.72 -10.30
C SER A 165 -6.87 -4.55 -11.48
N ARG A 166 -5.96 -5.12 -12.28
CA ARG A 166 -6.28 -6.12 -13.31
C ARG A 166 -6.67 -7.47 -12.71
N MET A 167 -6.13 -7.90 -11.58
CA MET A 167 -6.68 -9.06 -10.84
C MET A 167 -8.13 -8.82 -10.41
N LEU A 168 -8.49 -7.58 -10.05
CA LEU A 168 -9.86 -7.20 -9.66
C LEU A 168 -10.78 -6.92 -10.87
N SER A 169 -10.29 -6.28 -11.93
CA SER A 169 -11.08 -5.87 -13.10
C SER A 169 -11.11 -6.91 -14.21
N ALA A 170 -10.04 -7.68 -14.39
CA ALA A 170 -9.93 -8.71 -15.42
C ALA A 170 -10.43 -10.09 -14.99
N CYS A 171 -10.75 -10.37 -13.71
CA CYS A 171 -11.31 -11.71 -13.41
C CYS A 171 -11.94 -11.96 -12.03
N TRP A 172 -13.27 -11.85 -11.97
CA TRP A 172 -14.06 -12.71 -11.08
C TRP A 172 -13.82 -14.20 -11.36
N SER A 173 -13.51 -14.59 -12.62
CA SER A 173 -13.27 -15.98 -13.01
C SER A 173 -11.92 -16.56 -12.57
N LEU A 174 -10.78 -15.84 -12.73
CA LEU A 174 -9.49 -16.27 -12.15
C LEU A 174 -9.59 -16.32 -10.64
N LEU A 175 -10.18 -15.29 -10.01
CA LEU A 175 -10.30 -15.24 -8.56
C LEU A 175 -11.20 -16.37 -8.03
N ARG A 176 -12.33 -16.68 -8.71
CA ARG A 176 -13.17 -17.84 -8.39
C ARG A 176 -12.45 -19.16 -8.63
N HIS A 177 -11.71 -19.30 -9.73
CA HIS A 177 -10.98 -20.52 -10.06
C HIS A 177 -9.85 -20.78 -9.05
N TYR A 178 -9.05 -19.77 -8.75
CA TYR A 178 -7.99 -19.86 -7.74
C TYR A 178 -8.55 -20.00 -6.33
N ALA A 179 -9.62 -19.32 -5.97
CA ALA A 179 -10.29 -19.49 -4.67
C ALA A 179 -10.83 -20.92 -4.53
N PHE A 180 -11.50 -21.45 -5.55
CA PHE A 180 -12.00 -22.83 -5.54
C PHE A 180 -10.85 -23.85 -5.45
N ALA A 181 -9.79 -23.69 -6.25
CA ALA A 181 -8.62 -24.55 -6.19
C ALA A 181 -7.90 -24.47 -4.83
N THR A 182 -7.83 -23.27 -4.24
CA THR A 182 -7.26 -23.02 -2.91
C THR A 182 -8.11 -23.71 -1.83
N VAL A 183 -9.43 -23.54 -1.84
CA VAL A 183 -10.36 -24.21 -0.90
C VAL A 183 -10.24 -25.72 -1.03
N ARG A 184 -10.27 -26.25 -2.26
CA ARG A 184 -10.07 -27.68 -2.53
C ARG A 184 -8.75 -28.19 -1.94
N ALA A 185 -7.65 -27.50 -2.19
CA ALA A 185 -6.32 -27.87 -1.69
C ALA A 185 -6.19 -27.79 -0.16
N LEU A 186 -6.90 -26.86 0.50
CA LEU A 186 -6.92 -26.74 1.96
C LEU A 186 -7.79 -27.82 2.62
N CYS A 187 -8.85 -28.28 1.94
CA CYS A 187 -9.77 -29.31 2.42
C CYS A 187 -9.30 -30.74 2.12
N MET A 188 -8.37 -30.94 1.19
CA MET A 188 -7.83 -32.26 0.88
C MET A 188 -6.91 -32.78 2.01
N PRO A 189 -6.92 -34.10 2.27
CA PRO A 189 -6.03 -34.71 3.23
C PRO A 189 -4.57 -34.44 2.84
N ARG A 190 -3.69 -34.40 3.86
CA ARG A 190 -2.27 -34.12 3.66
C ARG A 190 -1.64 -35.30 2.91
N GLU A 191 -1.42 -35.16 1.62
CA GLU A 191 -0.62 -36.11 0.85
C GLU A 191 0.82 -36.14 1.37
N ARG A 192 1.53 -37.26 1.13
CA ARG A 192 2.96 -37.37 1.49
C ARG A 192 3.74 -36.21 0.87
N ASP A 193 4.45 -35.47 1.71
CA ASP A 193 5.37 -34.44 1.26
C ASP A 193 6.59 -35.13 0.64
N ASP A 194 6.60 -35.24 -0.70
CA ASP A 194 7.80 -35.62 -1.44
C ASP A 194 8.89 -34.57 -1.23
N ALA A 195 10.08 -35.02 -0.82
CA ALA A 195 11.21 -34.14 -0.56
C ALA A 195 11.52 -33.25 -1.77
N GLY A 196 11.60 -31.94 -1.55
CA GLY A 196 11.91 -30.94 -2.59
C GLY A 196 10.72 -30.47 -3.44
N LEU A 197 9.48 -30.91 -3.15
CA LEU A 197 8.27 -30.44 -3.85
C LEU A 197 7.34 -29.65 -2.92
N VAL A 198 6.71 -28.60 -3.45
CA VAL A 198 5.62 -27.90 -2.74
C VAL A 198 4.31 -28.65 -2.94
N GLY A 199 3.68 -29.14 -1.86
CA GLY A 199 2.32 -29.72 -1.88
C GLY A 199 1.21 -28.70 -2.20
N GLU A 200 0.03 -29.17 -2.67
CA GLU A 200 -1.10 -28.29 -3.01
C GLU A 200 -1.49 -27.40 -1.81
N ARG A 201 -1.53 -27.96 -0.59
CA ARG A 201 -1.82 -27.21 0.64
C ARG A 201 -0.77 -26.13 0.96
N ARG A 202 0.51 -26.41 0.73
CA ARG A 202 1.60 -25.45 0.94
C ARG A 202 1.57 -24.35 -0.12
N ALA A 203 1.26 -24.69 -1.37
CA ALA A 203 1.04 -23.72 -2.45
C ALA A 203 -0.15 -22.79 -2.13
N ALA A 204 -1.26 -23.32 -1.58
CA ALA A 204 -2.39 -22.53 -1.12
C ALA A 204 -2.01 -21.52 -0.02
N TRP A 205 -1.23 -21.94 0.98
CA TRP A 205 -0.74 -21.03 2.02
C TRP A 205 0.23 -19.97 1.47
N LEU A 206 1.12 -20.33 0.55
CA LEU A 206 2.01 -19.39 -0.12
C LEU A 206 1.21 -18.36 -0.94
N LEU A 207 0.19 -18.81 -1.67
CA LEU A 207 -0.73 -17.93 -2.40
C LEU A 207 -1.43 -16.96 -1.46
N LEU A 208 -2.09 -17.45 -0.40
CA LEU A 208 -2.81 -16.62 0.56
C LEU A 208 -1.89 -15.63 1.27
N GLY A 209 -0.77 -16.10 1.82
CA GLY A 209 0.19 -15.23 2.51
C GLY A 209 0.79 -14.17 1.59
N SER A 210 1.13 -14.55 0.35
CA SER A 210 1.66 -13.61 -0.64
C SER A 210 0.59 -12.65 -1.16
N PHE A 211 -0.67 -13.08 -1.25
CA PHE A 211 -1.80 -12.22 -1.63
C PHE A 211 -2.04 -11.15 -0.58
N PHE A 212 -2.14 -11.52 0.70
CA PHE A 212 -2.28 -10.54 1.79
C PHE A 212 -1.10 -9.57 1.83
N THR A 213 0.11 -10.07 1.60
CA THR A 213 1.31 -9.21 1.61
C THR A 213 1.39 -8.30 0.39
N ALA A 214 1.07 -8.79 -0.82
CA ALA A 214 1.01 -7.99 -2.04
C ALA A 214 -0.11 -6.94 -1.97
N TRP A 215 -1.25 -7.30 -1.36
CA TRP A 215 -2.31 -6.35 -1.02
C TRP A 215 -1.81 -5.24 -0.10
N THR A 216 -1.00 -5.57 0.92
CA THR A 216 -0.35 -4.53 1.73
C THR A 216 0.71 -3.75 0.96
N ALA A 217 1.39 -4.33 -0.03
CA ALA A 217 2.34 -3.64 -0.90
C ALA A 217 1.65 -2.66 -1.88
N ALA A 218 0.35 -2.83 -2.17
CA ALA A 218 -0.45 -1.78 -2.82
C ALA A 218 -0.52 -0.49 -1.99
N SER A 219 -0.21 -0.51 -0.68
CA SER A 219 0.00 0.73 0.08
C SER A 219 1.31 1.44 -0.29
N VAL A 220 2.36 0.71 -0.68
CA VAL A 220 3.59 1.25 -1.28
C VAL A 220 3.24 1.88 -2.64
N TYR A 221 2.32 1.26 -3.40
CA TYR A 221 1.72 1.88 -4.60
C TYR A 221 1.15 3.26 -4.37
N ARG A 222 0.21 3.33 -3.44
CA ARG A 222 -0.44 4.58 -3.06
C ARG A 222 0.59 5.62 -2.62
N ARG A 223 1.67 5.23 -1.93
CA ARG A 223 2.73 6.16 -1.50
C ARG A 223 3.53 6.76 -2.67
N GLY A 224 3.85 5.96 -3.69
CA GLY A 224 4.63 6.38 -4.86
C GLY A 224 3.84 7.25 -5.84
N VAL A 225 2.62 6.86 -6.20
CA VAL A 225 1.74 7.67 -7.07
C VAL A 225 1.40 9.01 -6.40
N LYS A 226 1.16 9.02 -5.08
CA LYS A 226 1.00 10.27 -4.33
C LYS A 226 2.27 11.11 -4.29
N ALA A 227 3.47 10.55 -4.41
CA ALA A 227 4.69 11.34 -4.53
C ALA A 227 4.78 12.10 -5.86
N VAL A 228 4.28 11.50 -6.96
CA VAL A 228 4.22 12.14 -8.28
C VAL A 228 3.17 13.24 -8.34
N HIS A 229 2.03 13.05 -7.70
CA HIS A 229 0.92 14.01 -7.66
C HIS A 229 0.89 14.86 -6.38
N ARG A 230 1.97 14.87 -5.59
CA ARG A 230 2.01 15.54 -4.27
C ARG A 230 1.79 17.04 -4.40
N GLY A 231 2.09 17.64 -5.55
CA GLY A 231 2.07 19.08 -5.74
C GLY A 231 3.34 19.74 -5.18
N GLN A 232 3.36 21.07 -5.16
CA GLN A 232 4.48 21.82 -4.62
C GLN A 232 4.37 21.91 -3.10
N ARG A 233 5.51 21.95 -2.40
CA ARG A 233 5.48 22.14 -0.93
C ARG A 233 4.79 23.47 -0.64
N ALA A 234 3.75 23.43 0.19
CA ALA A 234 2.97 24.61 0.52
C ALA A 234 3.85 25.63 1.26
N LEU A 235 3.81 26.89 0.84
CA LEU A 235 4.39 27.97 1.62
C LEU A 235 3.52 28.21 2.86
N PRO A 236 4.06 28.80 3.94
CA PRO A 236 3.28 29.12 5.13
C PRO A 236 2.00 29.94 4.84
N SER A 237 2.02 30.74 3.78
CA SER A 237 0.89 31.55 3.32
C SER A 237 -0.22 30.78 2.61
N ASP A 238 0.03 29.54 2.15
CA ASP A 238 -0.90 28.79 1.30
C ASP A 238 -1.93 27.95 2.07
N VAL A 239 -1.62 27.52 3.31
CA VAL A 239 -2.43 26.52 4.03
C VAL A 239 -3.56 27.14 4.85
N TRP A 240 -3.26 28.23 5.57
CA TRP A 240 -4.23 28.93 6.41
C TRP A 240 -5.48 29.46 5.67
N PRO A 241 -5.38 30.00 4.43
CA PRO A 241 -6.54 30.52 3.71
C PRO A 241 -7.66 29.50 3.49
N LEU A 242 -7.34 28.21 3.35
CA LEU A 242 -8.33 27.17 3.10
C LEU A 242 -9.20 26.90 4.35
N LEU A 243 -8.56 26.81 5.53
CA LEU A 243 -9.26 26.67 6.81
C LEU A 243 -9.98 27.97 7.20
N ALA A 244 -9.35 29.13 6.96
CA ALA A 244 -9.96 30.43 7.17
C ALA A 244 -11.25 30.61 6.34
N SER A 245 -11.25 30.17 5.08
CA SER A 245 -12.43 30.21 4.22
C SER A 245 -13.57 29.35 4.74
N ALA A 246 -13.27 28.17 5.32
CA ALA A 246 -14.29 27.30 5.91
C ALA A 246 -14.81 27.83 7.26
N LEU A 247 -13.97 28.50 8.04
CA LEU A 247 -14.34 29.13 9.32
C LEU A 247 -15.14 30.43 9.15
N GLY A 248 -15.00 31.10 8.02
CA GLY A 248 -15.73 32.34 7.73
C GLY A 248 -15.46 33.43 8.79
N PRO A 249 -16.51 34.11 9.30
CA PRO A 249 -16.35 35.20 10.27
C PRO A 249 -15.70 34.79 11.60
N GLU A 250 -15.80 33.51 12.01
CA GLU A 250 -15.25 33.05 13.29
C GLU A 250 -13.72 33.01 13.29
N VAL A 251 -13.08 33.11 12.13
CA VAL A 251 -11.62 33.05 11.97
C VAL A 251 -10.87 34.04 12.89
N ALA A 252 -11.47 35.18 13.22
CA ALA A 252 -10.90 36.20 14.10
C ALA A 252 -10.73 35.75 15.56
N ARG A 253 -11.49 34.74 15.98
CA ARG A 253 -11.47 34.18 17.35
C ARG A 253 -10.43 33.08 17.55
N VAL A 254 -9.74 32.66 16.48
CA VAL A 254 -8.76 31.57 16.55
C VAL A 254 -7.46 32.06 17.17
N ASP A 255 -6.93 31.30 18.13
CA ASP A 255 -5.66 31.58 18.80
C ASP A 255 -4.50 31.63 17.77
N PRO A 256 -3.60 32.63 17.85
CA PRO A 256 -2.46 32.77 16.94
C PRO A 256 -1.57 31.52 16.82
N ARG A 257 -1.42 30.73 17.89
CA ARG A 257 -0.62 29.48 17.89
C ARG A 257 -1.25 28.44 16.98
N VAL A 258 -2.57 28.28 17.05
CA VAL A 258 -3.33 27.37 16.16
C VAL A 258 -3.22 27.82 14.71
N ARG A 259 -3.29 29.14 14.46
CA ARG A 259 -3.08 29.73 13.12
C ARG A 259 -1.68 29.40 12.59
N ARG A 260 -0.63 29.62 13.39
CA ARG A 260 0.76 29.35 13.02
C ARG A 260 1.02 27.86 12.77
N PHE A 261 0.45 26.97 13.58
CA PHE A 261 0.52 25.54 13.36
C PHE A 261 -0.04 25.17 11.99
N TYR A 262 -1.26 25.60 11.65
CA TYR A 262 -1.87 25.27 10.37
C TYR A 262 -1.23 26.00 9.18
N ALA A 263 -0.65 27.18 9.36
CA ALA A 263 0.10 27.87 8.33
C ALA A 263 1.32 27.05 7.89
N ASN A 264 2.12 26.52 8.83
CA ASN A 264 3.28 25.69 8.52
C ASN A 264 3.43 24.50 9.47
N PRO A 265 2.63 23.44 9.30
CA PRO A 265 2.66 22.26 10.18
C PRO A 265 4.03 21.57 10.20
N GLY A 266 4.79 21.69 9.10
CA GLY A 266 6.09 21.03 8.96
C GLY A 266 7.25 21.70 9.69
N ALA A 267 7.05 22.88 10.27
CA ALA A 267 8.02 23.53 11.16
C ALA A 267 7.89 23.08 12.62
N TRP A 268 6.80 22.38 12.96
CA TRP A 268 6.53 21.95 14.33
C TRP A 268 7.10 20.54 14.55
N SER A 269 7.73 20.34 15.70
CA SER A 269 8.02 19.00 16.19
C SER A 269 6.74 18.38 16.73
N THR A 270 6.54 17.08 16.52
CA THR A 270 5.32 16.40 16.95
C THR A 270 5.64 15.09 17.63
N ARG A 271 4.92 14.81 18.72
CA ARG A 271 4.79 13.49 19.33
C ARG A 271 3.33 13.06 19.27
N ALA A 272 3.09 11.77 19.14
CA ALA A 272 1.74 11.22 19.12
C ALA A 272 1.62 9.99 20.02
N SER A 273 0.43 9.79 20.57
CA SER A 273 0.03 8.62 21.36
C SER A 273 -1.35 8.14 20.94
N VAL A 274 -1.61 6.83 21.07
CA VAL A 274 -2.89 6.20 20.68
C VAL A 274 -3.34 5.24 21.76
N ALA A 275 -4.62 5.33 22.13
CA ALA A 275 -5.26 4.44 23.09
C ALA A 275 -6.60 3.94 22.53
N PHE A 276 -6.91 2.65 22.72
CA PHE A 276 -8.23 2.08 22.40
C PHE A 276 -8.93 1.66 23.69
N SER A 277 -10.25 1.88 23.75
CA SER A 277 -11.04 1.64 24.97
C SER A 277 -11.38 0.17 25.21
N SER A 278 -11.20 -0.70 24.21
CA SER A 278 -11.59 -2.11 24.31
C SER A 278 -10.75 -3.04 23.44
N LEU A 279 -10.68 -4.32 23.83
CA LEU A 279 -9.99 -5.37 23.07
C LEU A 279 -10.56 -5.53 21.64
N PRO A 280 -11.89 -5.51 21.42
CA PRO A 280 -12.46 -5.53 20.07
C PRO A 280 -12.01 -4.33 19.22
N ALA A 281 -11.95 -3.12 19.79
CA ALA A 281 -11.46 -1.94 19.08
C ALA A 281 -9.97 -2.10 18.69
N ARG A 282 -9.14 -2.66 19.58
CA ARG A 282 -7.73 -3.00 19.28
C ARG A 282 -7.63 -4.01 18.15
N MET A 283 -8.42 -5.08 18.18
CA MET A 283 -8.43 -6.09 17.11
C MET A 283 -8.88 -5.49 15.78
N MET A 284 -9.95 -4.68 15.77
CA MET A 284 -10.43 -4.01 14.57
C MET A 284 -9.39 -3.02 14.00
N ALA A 285 -8.73 -2.25 14.87
CA ALA A 285 -7.64 -1.36 14.46
C ALA A 285 -6.44 -2.14 13.91
N TRP A 286 -6.10 -3.28 14.50
CA TRP A 286 -5.05 -4.18 14.00
C TRP A 286 -5.40 -4.75 12.61
N VAL A 287 -6.62 -5.26 12.45
CA VAL A 287 -7.13 -5.76 11.17
C VAL A 287 -7.16 -4.65 10.12
N ALA A 288 -7.70 -3.47 10.45
CA ALA A 288 -7.72 -2.32 9.55
C ALA A 288 -6.31 -1.88 9.15
N THR A 289 -5.37 -1.81 10.10
CA THR A 289 -3.96 -1.47 9.81
C THR A 289 -3.33 -2.48 8.86
N ARG A 290 -3.65 -3.77 9.01
CA ARG A 290 -3.16 -4.85 8.13
C ARG A 290 -3.85 -4.86 6.77
N LEU A 291 -5.14 -4.53 6.67
CA LEU A 291 -5.88 -4.54 5.41
C LEU A 291 -5.65 -3.27 4.58
N PHE A 292 -5.60 -2.11 5.22
CA PHE A 292 -5.48 -0.83 4.52
C PHE A 292 -4.04 -0.34 4.45
N GLY A 293 -3.12 -0.95 5.21
CA GLY A 293 -1.73 -0.50 5.34
C GLY A 293 -1.59 0.85 6.07
N GLN A 294 -2.72 1.44 6.44
CA GLN A 294 -2.89 2.71 7.13
C GLN A 294 -3.75 2.45 8.36
N GLY A 295 -3.24 2.86 9.51
CA GLY A 295 -3.87 2.60 10.80
C GLY A 295 -2.84 2.64 11.91
N LEU A 296 -3.30 2.95 13.10
CA LEU A 296 -2.48 2.92 14.31
C LEU A 296 -3.00 1.78 15.17
N PHE A 297 -2.08 1.02 15.75
CA PHE A 297 -2.39 0.07 16.80
C PHE A 297 -1.74 0.56 18.08
N GLU A 298 -2.37 0.24 19.22
CA GLU A 298 -1.89 0.68 20.52
C GLU A 298 -0.58 -0.03 20.86
N GLN A 299 0.45 0.74 21.18
CA GLN A 299 1.78 0.28 21.60
C GLN A 299 2.01 0.52 23.09
N GLY A 300 0.94 0.41 23.89
CA GLY A 300 0.98 0.81 25.29
C GLY A 300 1.24 2.32 25.44
N PRO A 301 1.78 2.78 26.59
CA PRO A 301 1.91 4.21 26.93
C PRO A 301 3.04 4.95 26.18
N CYS A 302 3.58 4.40 25.11
CA CYS A 302 4.72 4.99 24.41
C CYS A 302 4.28 6.08 23.42
N THR A 303 4.86 7.28 23.53
CA THR A 303 4.76 8.31 22.50
C THR A 303 5.70 8.00 21.35
N PHE A 304 5.28 8.24 20.11
CA PHE A 304 6.12 8.10 18.93
C PHE A 304 6.28 9.43 18.18
N PRO A 305 7.43 9.65 17.51
CA PRO A 305 7.65 10.87 16.75
C PRO A 305 6.68 10.98 15.58
N GLY A 306 6.25 12.20 15.30
CA GLY A 306 5.39 12.56 14.19
C GLY A 306 5.95 13.72 13.38
N ARG A 307 5.52 13.83 12.13
CA ARG A 307 5.80 14.96 11.25
C ARG A 307 4.59 15.28 10.39
N PHE A 308 4.25 16.54 10.29
CA PHE A 308 3.24 17.01 9.35
C PHE A 308 3.92 17.59 8.11
N ARG A 309 3.34 17.37 6.94
CA ARG A 309 3.75 18.02 5.69
C ARG A 309 2.51 18.42 4.92
N THR A 310 2.56 19.59 4.31
CA THR A 310 1.45 20.09 3.50
C THR A 310 1.97 20.48 2.13
N PHE A 311 1.20 20.16 1.10
CA PHE A 311 1.51 20.43 -0.29
C PHE A 311 0.30 21.08 -0.96
N ARG A 312 0.55 21.99 -1.89
CA ARG A 312 -0.47 22.64 -2.70
C ARG A 312 -0.50 21.99 -4.08
N ARG A 313 -1.69 21.60 -4.53
CA ARG A 313 -1.90 21.05 -5.87
C ARG A 313 -2.32 22.12 -6.87
N ALA A 314 -2.18 21.76 -8.16
CA ALA A 314 -2.52 22.64 -9.27
C ALA A 314 -4.01 23.03 -9.32
N ASP A 315 -4.90 22.17 -8.81
CA ASP A 315 -6.34 22.42 -8.69
C ASP A 315 -6.72 23.27 -7.47
N GLY A 316 -5.74 23.75 -6.70
CA GLY A 316 -5.95 24.54 -5.48
C GLY A 316 -6.28 23.71 -4.24
N SER A 317 -6.32 22.38 -4.34
CA SER A 317 -6.45 21.51 -3.17
C SER A 317 -5.17 21.46 -2.34
N MET A 318 -5.33 21.21 -1.04
CA MET A 318 -4.22 21.08 -0.11
C MET A 318 -4.04 19.62 0.30
N HIS A 319 -2.95 19.02 -0.12
CA HIS A 319 -2.58 17.66 0.26
C HIS A 319 -1.87 17.67 1.60
N PHE A 320 -2.52 17.14 2.62
CA PHE A 320 -1.99 17.04 3.98
C PHE A 320 -1.46 15.64 4.24
N VAL A 321 -0.26 15.58 4.79
CA VAL A 321 0.43 14.33 5.12
C VAL A 321 0.83 14.34 6.58
N ARG A 322 0.44 13.28 7.28
CA ARG A 322 0.89 12.94 8.63
C ARG A 322 1.81 11.73 8.54
N GLU A 323 3.04 11.90 8.97
CA GLU A 323 4.06 10.85 9.07
C GLU A 323 4.22 10.51 10.55
N LEU A 324 4.05 9.25 10.93
CA LEU A 324 4.17 8.74 12.28
C LEU A 324 5.19 7.60 12.29
N TYR A 325 6.18 7.66 13.17
CA TYR A 325 7.30 6.73 13.22
C TYR A 325 7.09 5.74 14.38
N CYS A 326 6.39 4.63 14.12
CA CYS A 326 5.98 3.66 15.15
C CYS A 326 6.70 2.32 14.93
N ASP A 327 7.37 1.76 15.95
CA ASP A 327 8.12 0.48 15.88
C ASP A 327 9.11 0.36 14.71
N GLY A 328 9.86 1.42 14.41
CA GLY A 328 10.79 1.42 13.27
C GLY A 328 10.09 1.39 11.90
N VAL A 329 8.76 1.58 11.86
CA VAL A 329 7.96 1.63 10.63
C VAL A 329 7.35 3.02 10.47
N LEU A 330 7.59 3.63 9.30
CA LEU A 330 6.94 4.88 8.91
C LEU A 330 5.49 4.62 8.46
N ARG A 331 4.53 5.16 9.23
CA ARG A 331 3.11 5.21 8.92
C ARG A 331 2.77 6.58 8.32
N ARG A 332 2.11 6.60 7.17
CA ARG A 332 1.74 7.84 6.46
C ARG A 332 0.22 7.88 6.30
N PHE A 333 -0.40 8.95 6.78
CA PHE A 333 -1.81 9.27 6.59
C PHE A 333 -1.90 10.50 5.71
N ASP A 334 -2.60 10.39 4.61
CA ASP A 334 -2.61 11.35 3.54
C ASP A 334 -4.03 11.63 3.09
N SER A 335 -4.42 12.90 3.13
CA SER A 335 -5.74 13.35 2.73
C SER A 335 -5.68 14.69 2.01
N ASP A 336 -6.60 14.88 1.07
CA ASP A 336 -6.72 16.11 0.31
C ASP A 336 -7.83 16.96 0.93
N PHE A 337 -7.52 18.20 1.29
CA PHE A 337 -8.49 19.17 1.79
C PHE A 337 -8.88 20.13 0.68
N ILE A 338 -10.19 20.30 0.51
CA ILE A 338 -10.78 21.22 -0.47
C ILE A 338 -11.97 21.95 0.14
N VAL A 339 -12.24 23.15 -0.36
CA VAL A 339 -13.44 23.90 0.00
C VAL A 339 -14.42 23.85 -1.16
N ARG A 340 -15.65 23.37 -0.91
CA ARG A 340 -16.74 23.33 -1.88
C ARG A 340 -17.98 23.95 -1.25
N GLY A 341 -18.55 24.98 -1.89
CA GLY A 341 -19.72 25.68 -1.36
C GLY A 341 -19.51 26.22 0.07
N GLY A 342 -18.30 26.69 0.39
CA GLY A 342 -17.94 27.21 1.71
C GLY A 342 -17.75 26.16 2.81
N ARG A 343 -17.85 24.85 2.49
CA ARG A 343 -17.60 23.76 3.44
C ARG A 343 -16.25 23.11 3.16
N LEU A 344 -15.58 22.67 4.22
CA LEU A 344 -14.36 21.90 4.15
C LEU A 344 -14.68 20.43 3.87
N HIS A 345 -13.98 19.83 2.92
CA HIS A 345 -14.06 18.41 2.62
C HIS A 345 -12.68 17.78 2.77
N GLU A 346 -12.61 16.65 3.46
CA GLU A 346 -11.48 15.72 3.43
C GLU A 346 -11.76 14.64 2.39
N VAL A 347 -11.00 14.65 1.30
CA VAL A 347 -11.18 13.77 0.16
C VAL A 347 -10.05 12.75 0.11
N PHE A 348 -10.44 11.49 -0.02
CA PHE A 348 -9.56 10.37 -0.31
C PHE A 348 -9.86 9.90 -1.74
N VAL A 349 -9.23 10.57 -2.71
CA VAL A 349 -9.52 10.43 -4.15
C VAL A 349 -9.47 8.97 -4.61
N GLU A 350 -8.48 8.21 -4.15
CA GLU A 350 -8.27 6.81 -4.55
C GLU A 350 -9.36 5.87 -4.02
N GLN A 351 -9.87 6.14 -2.82
CA GLN A 351 -10.94 5.36 -2.19
C GLN A 351 -12.32 5.83 -2.69
N GLY A 352 -12.37 6.89 -3.51
CA GLY A 352 -13.59 7.57 -3.87
C GLY A 352 -14.32 8.18 -2.67
N LEU A 353 -13.63 8.38 -1.54
CA LEU A 353 -14.26 8.88 -0.32
C LEU A 353 -14.19 10.40 -0.27
N ASP A 354 -15.31 11.00 0.10
CA ASP A 354 -15.46 12.44 0.32
C ASP A 354 -16.17 12.63 1.66
N LEU A 355 -15.46 13.16 2.63
CA LEU A 355 -15.96 13.46 3.96
C LEU A 355 -16.13 14.96 4.12
N GLU A 356 -17.38 15.39 4.25
CA GLU A 356 -17.71 16.75 4.61
C GLU A 356 -17.40 17.00 6.09
N LEU A 357 -16.71 18.09 6.43
CA LEU A 357 -16.29 18.44 7.78
C LEU A 357 -17.08 19.64 8.32
N ASP A 358 -17.60 19.52 9.54
CA ASP A 358 -18.07 20.63 10.37
C ASP A 358 -16.88 21.24 11.09
N VAL A 359 -16.55 22.49 10.77
CA VAL A 359 -15.41 23.23 11.31
C VAL A 359 -15.95 24.34 12.20
N ARG A 360 -15.51 24.41 13.46
CA ARG A 360 -15.93 25.46 14.42
C ARG A 360 -14.78 25.93 15.29
N VAL A 361 -14.86 27.18 15.76
CA VAL A 361 -13.94 27.71 16.77
C VAL A 361 -14.41 27.31 18.16
N LEU A 362 -13.46 26.90 19.01
CA LEU A 362 -13.69 26.54 20.41
C LEU A 362 -13.58 27.77 21.32
N GLU A 363 -14.04 27.65 22.56
CA GLU A 363 -14.05 28.78 23.51
C GLU A 363 -12.65 29.28 23.85
N ASP A 364 -11.66 28.39 23.88
CA ASP A 364 -10.25 28.66 24.12
C ASP A 364 -9.49 29.17 22.89
N GLY A 365 -10.20 29.48 21.79
CA GLY A 365 -9.58 29.87 20.51
C GLY A 365 -9.03 28.68 19.71
N GLY A 366 -9.28 27.44 20.15
CA GLY A 366 -9.01 26.23 19.41
C GLY A 366 -9.92 26.00 18.19
N ILE A 367 -9.69 24.91 17.47
CA ILE A 367 -10.51 24.51 16.30
C ILE A 367 -11.04 23.10 16.51
N ARG A 368 -12.31 22.88 16.15
CA ARG A 368 -12.94 21.57 16.07
C ARG A 368 -13.22 21.20 14.62
N LEU A 369 -12.76 20.01 14.21
CA LEU A 369 -13.05 19.39 12.93
C LEU A 369 -13.85 18.11 13.18
N ARG A 370 -15.12 18.08 12.80
CA ARG A 370 -15.98 16.91 13.00
C ARG A 370 -16.45 16.32 11.67
N GLY A 371 -16.31 15.01 11.52
CA GLY A 371 -16.83 14.28 10.38
C GLY A 371 -18.36 14.37 10.29
N GLY A 372 -18.85 14.81 9.12
CA GLY A 372 -20.26 14.97 8.82
C GLY A 372 -20.76 13.87 7.89
N THR A 373 -21.02 14.23 6.63
CA THR A 373 -21.53 13.30 5.62
C THR A 373 -20.38 12.66 4.87
N LEU A 374 -20.29 11.32 4.91
CA LEU A 374 -19.35 10.54 4.12
C LEU A 374 -20.02 10.09 2.81
N ARG A 375 -19.35 10.31 1.68
CA ARG A 375 -19.75 9.82 0.36
C ARG A 375 -18.69 8.86 -0.17
N TRP A 376 -19.10 7.80 -0.84
CA TRP A 376 -18.24 6.84 -1.54
C TRP A 376 -18.63 6.79 -3.01
N HIS A 377 -17.72 7.19 -3.90
CA HIS A 377 -17.98 7.45 -5.32
C HIS A 377 -19.25 8.28 -5.56
N GLY A 378 -19.45 9.33 -4.75
CA GLY A 378 -20.63 10.21 -4.79
C GLY A 378 -21.87 9.66 -4.08
N LEU A 379 -21.92 8.36 -3.75
CA LEU A 379 -23.02 7.75 -3.01
C LEU A 379 -22.90 8.04 -1.52
N ARG A 380 -23.94 8.59 -0.92
CA ARG A 380 -23.98 8.87 0.51
C ARG A 380 -23.97 7.56 1.31
N LEU A 381 -22.94 7.37 2.13
CA LEU A 381 -22.87 6.22 3.01
C LEU A 381 -23.73 6.44 4.28
N PRO A 382 -24.15 5.35 4.95
CA PRO A 382 -24.70 5.41 6.30
C PRO A 382 -23.74 6.15 7.26
N PRO A 383 -24.19 6.61 8.44
CA PRO A 383 -23.51 7.61 9.28
C PRO A 383 -22.20 7.16 9.96
N PHE A 384 -21.43 6.24 9.38
CA PHE A 384 -20.12 5.79 9.84
C PHE A 384 -19.10 6.95 10.02
N GLY A 385 -19.25 8.04 9.26
CA GLY A 385 -18.37 9.23 9.36
C GLY A 385 -18.62 10.15 10.56
N ARG A 386 -19.74 9.99 11.29
CA ARG A 386 -20.14 10.90 12.39
C ARG A 386 -19.34 10.70 13.70
N GLY A 387 -18.54 9.64 13.75
CA GLY A 387 -17.76 9.23 14.90
C GLY A 387 -16.36 9.85 14.99
N VAL A 388 -15.84 10.47 13.93
CA VAL A 388 -14.48 11.03 13.92
C VAL A 388 -14.54 12.52 14.24
N GLU A 389 -13.83 12.94 15.28
CA GLU A 389 -13.68 14.34 15.65
C GLU A 389 -12.22 14.63 16.01
N PHE A 390 -11.69 15.74 15.52
CA PHE A 390 -10.40 16.28 15.94
C PHE A 390 -10.64 17.63 16.62
N ARG A 391 -10.12 17.79 17.84
CA ARG A 391 -10.11 19.05 18.57
C ARG A 391 -8.68 19.52 18.72
N ILE A 392 -8.43 20.76 18.37
CA ILE A 392 -7.13 21.40 18.37
C ILE A 392 -7.19 22.49 19.42
N HIS A 393 -6.39 22.35 20.47
CA HIS A 393 -6.35 23.27 21.60
C HIS A 393 -4.98 23.96 21.63
N PRO A 394 -4.91 25.29 21.73
CA PRO A 394 -3.67 25.92 22.14
C PRO A 394 -3.33 25.49 23.56
N ALA A 395 -2.05 25.40 23.89
CA ALA A 395 -1.66 25.10 25.27
C ALA A 395 -2.15 26.20 26.23
N SER A 396 -2.53 25.81 27.44
CA SER A 396 -2.99 26.74 28.48
C SER A 396 -1.86 27.56 29.11
N ASP A 397 -0.61 27.16 28.89
CA ASP A 397 0.60 27.90 29.27
C ASP A 397 1.06 28.82 28.12
N ASP A 398 2.04 29.68 28.38
CA ASP A 398 2.64 30.57 27.36
C ASP A 398 3.55 29.83 26.37
N SER A 399 3.55 28.49 26.37
CA SER A 399 4.38 27.74 25.43
C SER A 399 3.82 27.81 24.01
N GLU A 400 4.72 27.78 23.02
CA GLU A 400 4.38 27.58 21.60
C GLU A 400 4.05 26.09 21.38
N ARG A 401 2.95 25.63 22.00
CA ARG A 401 2.44 24.27 21.92
C ARG A 401 0.96 24.26 21.52
N VAL A 402 0.60 23.26 20.73
CA VAL A 402 -0.78 22.95 20.33
C VAL A 402 -1.02 21.46 20.54
N ASP A 403 -2.16 21.13 21.15
CA ASP A 403 -2.62 19.77 21.40
C ASP A 403 -3.73 19.40 20.42
N ILE A 404 -3.57 18.28 19.73
CA ILE A 404 -4.56 17.76 18.77
C ILE A 404 -5.11 16.44 19.31
N ILE A 405 -6.38 16.44 19.68
CA ILE A 405 -7.08 15.28 20.23
C ILE A 405 -8.05 14.77 19.18
N GLY A 406 -7.71 13.65 18.55
CA GLY A 406 -8.60 12.89 17.70
C GLY A 406 -9.35 11.82 18.49
N THR A 407 -10.67 11.76 18.34
CA THR A 407 -11.52 10.72 18.91
C THR A 407 -12.28 9.99 17.82
N LEU A 408 -12.33 8.66 17.92
CA LEU A 408 -13.18 7.79 17.13
C LEU A 408 -14.30 7.27 18.05
N GLY A 409 -15.53 7.71 17.86
CA GLY A 409 -16.71 7.33 18.64
C GLY A 409 -17.75 6.54 17.85
N GLY A 410 -18.66 5.88 18.58
CA GLY A 410 -19.86 5.24 18.05
C GLY A 410 -21.14 6.10 18.13
N GLY A 411 -21.04 7.37 18.54
CA GLY A 411 -22.21 8.22 18.77
C GLY A 411 -21.85 9.63 19.25
N SER A 412 -22.88 10.41 19.62
CA SER A 412 -22.79 11.83 19.96
C SER A 412 -22.20 12.15 21.35
N VAL A 413 -21.79 11.14 22.14
CA VAL A 413 -21.32 11.32 23.52
C VAL A 413 -19.81 11.00 23.62
N PRO A 414 -18.97 11.95 24.10
CA PRO A 414 -17.51 11.81 24.12
C PRO A 414 -16.96 10.70 25.04
N GLU A 415 -17.73 10.23 26.03
CA GLU A 415 -17.31 9.20 27.00
C GLU A 415 -17.29 7.77 26.43
N THR A 416 -17.79 7.55 25.20
CA THR A 416 -17.83 6.22 24.54
C THR A 416 -16.90 6.12 23.33
N ALA A 417 -15.77 6.84 23.36
CA ALA A 417 -14.78 6.75 22.29
C ALA A 417 -14.18 5.34 22.19
N LEU A 418 -14.24 4.74 21.00
CA LEU A 418 -13.61 3.45 20.65
C LEU A 418 -12.09 3.58 20.59
N GLY A 419 -11.58 4.76 20.22
CA GLY A 419 -10.16 5.08 20.23
C GLY A 419 -9.89 6.57 20.33
N ARG A 420 -8.75 6.91 20.90
CA ARG A 420 -8.23 8.28 21.04
C ARG A 420 -6.82 8.33 20.50
N ILE A 421 -6.54 9.37 19.72
CA ILE A 421 -5.20 9.75 19.30
C ILE A 421 -4.92 11.15 19.82
N HIS A 422 -3.75 11.35 20.43
CA HIS A 422 -3.32 12.65 20.91
C HIS A 422 -2.00 12.99 20.25
N TYR A 423 -1.93 14.16 19.63
CA TYR A 423 -0.69 14.75 19.14
C TYR A 423 -0.34 15.96 19.98
N GLU A 424 0.91 16.02 20.41
CA GLU A 424 1.53 17.20 21.00
C GLU A 424 2.42 17.81 19.93
N ALA A 425 2.15 19.04 19.51
CA ALA A 425 2.99 19.77 18.57
C ALA A 425 3.59 20.99 19.26
N TRP A 426 4.90 21.18 19.14
CA TRP A 426 5.58 22.37 19.65
C TRP A 426 6.57 22.94 18.63
N LEU A 427 6.75 24.26 18.67
CA LEU A 427 7.81 24.92 17.91
C LEU A 427 9.14 24.70 18.65
N PRO A 428 10.19 24.15 18.00
CA PRO A 428 11.51 24.10 18.63
C PRO A 428 11.96 25.53 18.93
N SER A 429 12.29 25.83 20.19
CA SER A 429 12.93 27.09 20.54
C SER A 429 14.24 27.23 19.76
N GLU A 430 14.47 28.39 19.14
CA GLU A 430 15.78 28.76 18.56
C GLU A 430 16.82 28.87 19.69
N ALA A 431 17.31 27.73 20.19
CA ALA A 431 18.38 27.65 21.17
C ALA A 431 19.13 26.32 20.96
N GLY A 432 20.32 26.41 20.37
CA GLY A 432 21.24 25.27 20.26
C GLY A 432 21.99 25.11 18.93
N VAL A 433 22.38 26.20 18.25
CA VAL A 433 23.62 26.19 17.46
C VAL A 433 24.62 27.01 18.26
N GLY A 434 25.52 26.29 18.94
CA GLY A 434 26.64 26.79 19.73
C GLY A 434 27.54 25.62 20.04
#